data_AF-A0AAW4XT87-F1
#
_entry.id   AF-A0AAW4XT87-F1
#
_cell.length_a   1.000
_cell.length_b   1.000
_cell.length_c   1.000
_cell.angle_alpha   90.00
_cell.angle_beta   90.00
_cell.angle_gamma   90.00
#
_symmetry.space_group_name_H-M   'P 1'
#
loop_
_entity.id
_entity.type
_entity.pdbx_description
1 polymer ?
#
loop_
_entity_poly.entity_id
_entity_poly.type
_entity_poly.pdbx_seq_one_letter_code
_entity_poly.pdbx_strand_id
1 'polypeptide(L)'
;MSVTSITNAAPPVIAAPAHGLVAKDPFLLNTGWEDMNDSILRVGSATTGAITLEDEDTTDVIQFPPGSSAGTVRPITGWTELQQVSEISPTGGEQQYAEFNPLSQKYGIKIPTTRSAMSWELTFGWDPTLPGYKAAVLASRANRLVAIRMALPNGGSISYAYGYISVQETPVVASNAVTTGKLTLSMLRPIKTYK
;
A
#
# COMPACT_ATOMS: atom_id res chain seq x y z
N MET A 1 6.81 -16.20 -6.16
CA MET A 1 8.19 -16.74 -6.13
C MET A 1 8.67 -16.71 -4.68
N SER A 2 9.52 -17.64 -4.27
CA SER A 2 10.04 -17.69 -2.90
C SER A 2 11.20 -16.71 -2.70
N VAL A 3 11.18 -16.02 -1.57
CA VAL A 3 12.30 -15.22 -1.07
C VAL A 3 13.02 -16.05 -0.01
N THR A 4 14.32 -16.25 -0.20
CA THR A 4 15.14 -17.02 0.76
C THR A 4 15.68 -16.13 1.87
N SER A 5 15.98 -14.87 1.57
CA SER A 5 16.51 -13.91 2.53
C SER A 5 16.41 -12.48 2.00
N ILE A 6 16.30 -11.54 2.91
CA ILE A 6 16.48 -10.10 2.67
C ILE A 6 17.63 -9.62 3.57
N THR A 7 18.58 -8.89 3.00
CA THR A 7 19.75 -8.37 3.72
C THR A 7 19.41 -7.11 4.51
N ASN A 8 19.95 -6.97 5.72
CA ASN A 8 19.94 -5.73 6.49
C ASN A 8 20.93 -4.71 5.89
N ALA A 9 20.49 -3.93 4.91
CA ALA A 9 21.31 -2.92 4.23
C ALA A 9 20.45 -1.74 3.74
N ALA A 10 21.12 -0.69 3.26
CA ALA A 10 20.52 0.48 2.60
C ALA A 10 21.27 0.74 1.26
N PRO A 11 20.76 0.27 0.10
CA PRO A 11 19.50 -0.45 -0.09
C PRO A 11 19.58 -1.96 0.24
N PRO A 12 18.48 -2.58 0.70
CA PRO A 12 18.42 -4.02 0.94
C PRO A 12 18.36 -4.84 -0.35
N VAL A 13 18.93 -6.05 -0.28
CA VAL A 13 18.93 -7.05 -1.35
C VAL A 13 18.01 -8.21 -0.97
N ILE A 14 17.04 -8.50 -1.83
CA ILE A 14 16.14 -9.64 -1.77
C ILE A 14 16.71 -10.75 -2.64
N ALA A 15 16.98 -11.91 -2.04
CA ALA A 15 17.34 -13.12 -2.76
C ALA A 15 16.06 -13.83 -3.25
N ALA A 16 15.79 -13.73 -4.55
CA ALA A 16 14.59 -14.26 -5.20
C ALA A 16 14.95 -14.86 -6.57
N PRO A 17 15.18 -16.18 -6.68
CA PRO A 17 15.45 -16.82 -7.96
C PRO A 17 14.28 -16.66 -8.95
N ALA A 18 14.59 -16.49 -10.24
CA ALA A 18 13.61 -16.43 -11.33
C ALA A 18 12.50 -15.37 -11.17
N HIS A 19 12.83 -14.20 -10.60
CA HIS A 19 11.85 -13.14 -10.34
C HIS A 19 11.22 -12.54 -11.62
N GLY A 20 11.93 -12.54 -12.75
CA GLY A 20 11.45 -11.93 -14.01
C GLY A 20 11.26 -10.40 -13.99
N LEU A 21 11.36 -9.78 -12.81
CA LEU A 21 11.29 -8.34 -12.59
C LEU A 21 12.51 -7.58 -13.15
N VAL A 22 12.28 -6.37 -13.65
CA VAL A 22 13.31 -5.41 -14.06
C VAL A 22 13.30 -4.17 -13.17
N ALA A 23 14.30 -3.29 -13.36
CA ALA A 23 14.35 -2.02 -12.64
C ALA A 23 13.07 -1.21 -12.81
N LYS A 24 12.59 -0.60 -11.73
CA LYS A 24 11.34 0.18 -11.60
C LYS A 24 10.04 -0.62 -11.62
N ASP A 25 10.08 -1.94 -11.72
CA ASP A 25 8.86 -2.75 -11.63
C ASP A 25 8.32 -2.78 -10.19
N PRO A 26 7.00 -2.61 -9.99
CA PRO A 26 6.38 -2.80 -8.70
C PRO A 26 6.03 -4.28 -8.46
N PHE A 27 6.20 -4.73 -7.23
CA PHE A 27 5.86 -6.09 -6.81
C PHE A 27 5.28 -6.10 -5.40
N LEU A 28 4.42 -7.07 -5.12
CA LEU A 28 3.98 -7.36 -3.76
C LEU A 28 5.04 -8.20 -3.05
N LEU A 29 5.45 -7.74 -1.88
CA LEU A 29 6.35 -8.44 -0.99
C LEU A 29 5.57 -8.94 0.24
N ASN A 30 5.65 -10.24 0.48
CA ASN A 30 5.19 -10.88 1.71
C ASN A 30 6.41 -11.42 2.44
N THR A 31 6.65 -11.02 3.69
CA THR A 31 7.81 -11.44 4.47
C THR A 31 7.42 -11.68 5.92
N GLY A 32 8.30 -12.31 6.69
CA GLY A 32 8.16 -12.37 8.15
C GLY A 32 8.50 -11.07 8.89
N TRP A 33 8.89 -10.00 8.18
CA TRP A 33 9.11 -8.69 8.79
C TRP A 33 7.81 -7.89 8.84
N GLU A 34 7.40 -7.56 10.06
CA GLU A 34 6.12 -6.92 10.31
C GLU A 34 5.97 -5.53 9.71
N ASP A 35 7.01 -4.84 9.23
CA ASP A 35 6.84 -3.54 8.57
C ASP A 35 6.83 -3.61 7.05
N MET A 36 7.47 -4.63 6.47
CA MET A 36 7.57 -4.80 5.02
C MET A 36 6.64 -5.87 4.45
N ASN A 37 5.98 -6.64 5.31
CA ASN A 37 4.94 -7.57 4.89
C ASN A 37 3.77 -6.85 4.21
N ASP A 38 3.09 -7.54 3.29
CA ASP A 38 1.91 -7.05 2.55
C ASP A 38 2.08 -5.65 1.95
N SER A 39 3.30 -5.34 1.51
CA SER A 39 3.66 -4.02 0.96
C SER A 39 4.00 -4.12 -0.52
N ILE A 40 3.63 -3.11 -1.28
CA ILE A 40 4.06 -2.98 -2.69
C ILE A 40 5.33 -2.15 -2.71
N LEU A 41 6.40 -2.75 -3.22
CA LEU A 41 7.71 -2.13 -3.31
C LEU A 41 8.16 -2.05 -4.77
N ARG A 42 9.10 -1.13 -5.05
CA ARG A 42 9.68 -0.94 -6.38
C ARG A 42 11.10 -1.50 -6.43
N VAL A 43 11.42 -2.17 -7.54
CA VAL A 43 12.78 -2.63 -7.83
C VAL A 43 13.69 -1.43 -8.11
N GLY A 44 14.77 -1.29 -7.35
CA GLY A 44 15.85 -0.36 -7.69
C GLY A 44 16.73 -0.92 -8.80
N SER A 45 17.28 -2.12 -8.60
CA SER A 45 18.08 -2.85 -9.59
C SER A 45 17.80 -4.35 -9.50
N ALA A 46 17.95 -5.04 -10.63
CA ALA A 46 17.74 -6.48 -10.73
C ALA A 46 18.99 -7.14 -11.29
N THR A 47 19.42 -8.21 -10.64
CA THR A 47 20.50 -9.10 -11.08
C THR A 47 20.00 -10.53 -11.04
N THR A 48 20.70 -11.46 -11.68
CA THR A 48 20.25 -12.86 -11.73
C THR A 48 20.08 -13.43 -10.32
N GLY A 49 18.82 -13.61 -9.90
CA GLY A 49 18.44 -14.19 -8.61
C GLY A 49 18.42 -13.21 -7.43
N ALA A 50 18.66 -11.92 -7.65
CA ALA A 50 18.63 -10.92 -6.59
C ALA A 50 18.07 -9.57 -7.07
N ILE A 51 17.32 -8.93 -6.18
CA ILE A 51 16.64 -7.65 -6.43
C ILE A 51 17.06 -6.68 -5.33
N THR A 52 17.48 -5.47 -5.68
CA THR A 52 17.65 -4.39 -4.70
C THR A 52 16.37 -3.57 -4.61
N LEU A 53 15.96 -3.19 -3.40
CA LEU A 53 14.84 -2.28 -3.22
C LEU A 53 15.26 -0.83 -3.48
N GLU A 54 14.33 -0.02 -3.95
CA GLU A 54 14.52 1.42 -4.08
C GLU A 54 14.00 2.14 -2.84
N ASP A 55 14.73 3.15 -2.36
CA ASP A 55 14.33 4.01 -1.23
C ASP A 55 13.92 3.27 0.06
N GLU A 56 14.52 2.10 0.32
CA GLU A 56 14.29 1.33 1.56
C GLU A 56 15.59 1.17 2.37
N ASP A 57 15.45 1.20 3.70
CA ASP A 57 16.53 0.99 4.67
C ASP A 57 16.10 -0.09 5.67
N THR A 58 16.92 -1.12 5.82
CA THR A 58 16.68 -2.26 6.73
C THR A 58 17.82 -2.48 7.72
N THR A 59 18.62 -1.44 7.98
CA THR A 59 19.78 -1.49 8.88
C THR A 59 19.40 -1.69 10.34
N ASP A 60 18.18 -1.33 10.75
CA ASP A 60 17.69 -1.55 12.11
C ASP A 60 17.36 -3.03 12.36
N VAL A 61 18.26 -3.74 13.04
CA VAL A 61 18.11 -5.16 13.36
C VAL A 61 17.04 -5.47 14.41
N ILE A 62 16.55 -4.47 15.14
CA ILE A 62 15.42 -4.65 16.07
C ILE A 62 14.13 -4.73 15.26
N GLN A 63 13.96 -3.83 14.30
CA GLN A 63 12.81 -3.78 13.40
C GLN A 63 12.88 -4.88 12.32
N PHE A 64 14.10 -5.23 11.90
CA PHE A 64 14.37 -6.23 10.87
C PHE A 64 15.28 -7.35 11.41
N PRO A 65 14.77 -8.26 12.25
CA PRO A 65 15.57 -9.35 12.80
C PRO A 65 16.14 -10.23 11.68
N PRO A 66 17.44 -10.56 11.72
CA PRO A 66 18.05 -11.46 10.75
C PRO A 66 17.44 -12.86 10.87
N GLY A 67 17.22 -13.52 9.72
CA GLY A 67 16.66 -14.88 9.66
C GLY A 67 15.13 -14.95 9.58
N SER A 68 14.41 -13.86 9.86
CA SER A 68 12.93 -13.80 9.75
C SER A 68 12.44 -13.17 8.44
N SER A 69 13.31 -13.05 7.43
CA SER A 69 13.02 -12.36 6.16
C SER A 69 12.53 -13.27 5.02
N ALA A 70 12.37 -14.56 5.28
CA ALA A 70 11.81 -15.50 4.31
C ALA A 70 10.37 -15.10 3.94
N GLY A 71 9.98 -15.37 2.70
CA GLY A 71 8.71 -14.84 2.20
C GLY A 71 8.43 -15.17 0.75
N THR A 72 7.56 -14.37 0.14
CA THR A 72 7.26 -14.46 -1.29
C THR A 72 7.25 -13.10 -1.96
N VAL A 73 7.68 -13.10 -3.22
CA VAL A 73 7.54 -11.97 -4.15
C VAL A 73 6.50 -12.35 -5.19
N ARG A 74 5.58 -11.43 -5.44
CA ARG A 74 4.58 -11.55 -6.50
C ARG A 74 4.66 -10.34 -7.45
N PRO A 75 5.09 -10.55 -8.71
CA PRO A 75 5.12 -9.47 -9.69
C PRO A 75 3.71 -8.99 -10.04
N ILE A 76 3.55 -7.69 -10.27
CA ILE A 76 2.30 -7.10 -10.75
C ILE A 76 2.31 -7.08 -12.27
N THR A 77 1.43 -7.86 -12.90
CA THR A 77 1.44 -8.07 -14.37
C THR A 77 0.69 -7.00 -15.15
N GLY A 78 -0.11 -6.16 -14.50
CA GLY A 78 -0.87 -5.11 -15.17
C GLY A 78 -1.72 -4.29 -14.22
N TRP A 79 -2.17 -3.13 -14.72
CA TRP A 79 -3.04 -2.20 -14.01
C TRP A 79 -4.30 -1.97 -14.82
N THR A 80 -5.46 -1.91 -14.15
CA THR A 80 -6.73 -1.49 -14.76
C THR A 80 -7.06 -0.11 -14.24
N GLU A 81 -7.28 0.84 -15.14
CA GLU A 81 -7.57 2.23 -14.76
C GLU A 81 -9.01 2.37 -14.23
N LEU A 82 -9.13 3.09 -13.12
CA LEU A 82 -10.41 3.59 -12.60
C LEU A 82 -10.64 4.97 -13.22
N GLN A 83 -11.62 5.05 -14.13
CA GLN A 83 -11.91 6.26 -14.88
C GLN A 83 -12.87 7.18 -14.13
N GLN A 84 -12.91 8.45 -14.54
CA GLN A 84 -13.84 9.47 -14.01
C GLN A 84 -13.72 9.74 -12.50
N VAL A 85 -12.53 9.53 -11.91
CA VAL A 85 -12.27 9.89 -10.51
C VAL A 85 -12.33 11.41 -10.38
N SER A 86 -13.23 11.89 -9.53
CA SER A 86 -13.47 13.31 -9.27
C SER A 86 -12.73 13.80 -8.03
N GLU A 87 -12.62 12.95 -7.01
CA GLU A 87 -11.98 13.31 -5.74
C GLU A 87 -11.33 12.08 -5.10
N ILE A 88 -10.20 12.31 -4.42
CA ILE A 88 -9.52 11.34 -3.55
C ILE A 88 -9.31 12.02 -2.20
N SER A 89 -9.94 11.48 -1.16
CA SER A 89 -9.85 11.99 0.21
C SER A 89 -9.10 11.00 1.10
N PRO A 90 -7.81 11.27 1.42
CA PRO A 90 -7.04 10.42 2.29
C PRO A 90 -7.35 10.69 3.78
N THR A 91 -7.53 9.63 4.56
CA THR A 91 -7.74 9.68 6.01
C THR A 91 -6.85 8.68 6.74
N GLY A 92 -6.57 8.94 8.03
CA GLY A 92 -5.76 8.07 8.88
C GLY A 92 -4.25 8.31 8.77
N GLY A 93 -3.47 7.45 9.42
CA GLY A 93 -2.01 7.60 9.55
C GLY A 93 -1.56 8.45 10.74
N GLU A 94 -2.51 8.90 11.57
CA GLU A 94 -2.24 9.69 12.77
C GLU A 94 -1.63 8.83 13.87
N GLN A 95 -0.62 9.36 14.55
CA GLN A 95 -0.02 8.73 15.72
C GLN A 95 -1.00 8.76 16.89
N GLN A 96 -1.32 7.58 17.43
CA GLN A 96 -2.07 7.43 18.66
C GLN A 96 -1.13 7.54 19.87
N TYR A 97 -1.64 8.09 20.95
CA TYR A 97 -0.91 8.28 22.20
C TYR A 97 -1.69 7.67 23.37
N ALA A 98 -1.00 6.95 24.24
CA ALA A 98 -1.49 6.65 25.57
C ALA A 98 -1.13 7.82 26.49
N GLU A 99 -2.13 8.41 27.14
CA GLU A 99 -1.91 9.40 28.19
C GLU A 99 -1.65 8.69 29.52
N PHE A 100 -0.47 8.93 30.08
CA PHE A 100 -0.06 8.44 31.38
C PHE A 100 0.08 9.62 32.34
N ASN A 101 -0.75 9.64 33.38
CA ASN A 101 -0.77 10.69 34.39
C ASN A 101 -0.36 10.10 35.75
N PRO A 102 0.95 9.97 36.04
CA PRO A 102 1.40 9.43 37.31
C PRO A 102 1.01 10.39 38.45
N LEU A 103 0.48 9.87 39.56
CA LEU A 103 0.05 10.66 40.73
C LEU A 103 1.19 11.50 41.36
N SER A 104 2.45 11.16 41.09
CA SER A 104 3.63 11.88 41.58
C SER A 104 3.94 13.14 40.78
N GLN A 105 3.33 13.34 39.61
CA GLN A 105 3.59 14.46 38.72
C GLN A 105 2.31 15.26 38.47
N LYS A 106 2.46 16.58 38.35
CA LYS A 106 1.35 17.50 38.05
C LYS A 106 1.04 17.64 36.56
N TYR A 107 1.79 16.94 35.70
CA TYR A 107 1.66 17.01 34.24
C TYR A 107 1.52 15.60 33.66
N GLY A 108 0.66 15.46 32.65
CA GLY A 108 0.48 14.21 31.92
C GLY A 108 1.56 13.97 30.88
N ILE A 109 1.94 12.71 30.69
CA ILE A 109 2.91 12.27 29.70
C ILE A 109 2.16 11.55 28.57
N LYS A 110 2.47 11.87 27.31
CA LYS A 110 1.95 11.14 26.14
C LYS A 110 3.00 10.18 25.62
N ILE A 111 2.68 8.88 25.62
CA ILE A 111 3.53 7.83 25.06
C ILE A 111 2.95 7.39 23.71
N PRO A 112 3.68 7.49 22.59
CA PRO A 112 3.18 7.05 21.29
C PRO A 112 3.01 5.53 21.26
N THR A 113 1.85 5.05 20.78
CA THR A 113 1.52 3.63 20.74
C THR A 113 1.53 3.12 19.30
N THR A 114 0.43 3.31 18.58
CA THR A 114 0.18 2.78 17.24
C THR A 114 -0.19 3.91 16.30
N ARG A 115 -0.12 3.67 14.98
CA ARG A 115 -0.69 4.60 14.00
C ARG A 115 -2.09 4.13 13.61
N SER A 116 -2.98 5.09 13.34
CA SER A 116 -4.32 4.76 12.85
C SER A 116 -4.24 4.16 11.44
N ALA A 117 -5.16 3.24 11.14
CA ALA A 117 -5.26 2.64 9.81
C ALA A 117 -5.54 3.73 8.77
N MET A 118 -4.87 3.63 7.62
CA MET A 118 -5.08 4.55 6.52
C MET A 118 -6.21 4.06 5.62
N SER A 119 -7.06 4.98 5.21
CA SER A 119 -8.10 4.73 4.22
C SER A 119 -8.20 5.86 3.23
N TRP A 120 -8.54 5.55 1.99
CA TRP A 120 -8.84 6.53 0.96
C TRP A 120 -10.29 6.39 0.54
N GLU A 121 -11.04 7.49 0.54
CA GLU A 121 -12.35 7.56 -0.10
C GLU A 121 -12.17 8.19 -1.48
N LEU A 122 -12.61 7.48 -2.52
CA LEU A 122 -12.59 7.92 -3.90
C LEU A 122 -14.02 8.11 -4.37
N THR A 123 -14.29 9.27 -4.96
CA THR A 123 -15.56 9.55 -5.65
C THR A 123 -15.32 9.54 -7.15
N PHE A 124 -16.14 8.82 -7.90
CA PHE A 124 -16.02 8.69 -9.35
C PHE A 124 -17.38 8.84 -10.04
N GLY A 125 -17.38 9.20 -11.32
CA GLY A 125 -18.59 9.21 -12.15
C GLY A 125 -19.14 7.78 -12.30
N TRP A 126 -20.42 7.58 -11.96
CA TRP A 126 -21.02 6.24 -11.98
C TRP A 126 -21.29 5.80 -13.42
N ASP A 127 -20.57 4.79 -13.88
CA ASP A 127 -20.82 4.10 -15.14
C ASP A 127 -20.52 2.59 -14.98
N PRO A 128 -21.55 1.72 -14.99
CA PRO A 128 -21.39 0.28 -14.79
C PRO A 128 -20.76 -0.43 -15.99
N THR A 129 -20.62 0.22 -17.15
CA THR A 129 -20.05 -0.39 -18.35
C THR A 129 -18.52 -0.45 -18.29
N LEU A 130 -17.90 0.45 -17.51
CA LEU A 130 -16.46 0.64 -17.46
C LEU A 130 -15.72 -0.56 -16.83
N PRO A 131 -14.58 -0.98 -17.42
CA PRO A 131 -13.84 -2.15 -16.94
C PRO A 131 -13.25 -1.95 -15.54
N GLY A 132 -12.82 -0.73 -15.19
CA GLY A 132 -12.30 -0.41 -13.86
C GLY A 132 -13.35 -0.55 -12.76
N TYR A 133 -14.58 -0.10 -13.01
CA TYR A 133 -15.68 -0.26 -12.07
C TYR A 133 -16.02 -1.74 -11.84
N LYS A 134 -16.13 -2.53 -12.92
CA LYS A 134 -16.39 -3.98 -12.83
C LYS A 134 -15.32 -4.71 -12.02
N ALA A 135 -14.04 -4.37 -12.24
CA ALA A 135 -12.94 -4.95 -11.49
C ALA A 135 -13.01 -4.59 -9.99
N ALA A 136 -13.33 -3.34 -9.67
CA ALA A 136 -13.46 -2.87 -8.29
C ALA A 136 -14.64 -3.54 -7.56
N VAL A 137 -15.80 -3.70 -8.21
CA VAL A 137 -16.96 -4.41 -7.64
C VAL A 137 -16.65 -5.88 -7.40
N LEU A 138 -15.99 -6.57 -8.34
CA LEU A 138 -15.58 -7.96 -8.15
C LEU A 138 -14.59 -8.12 -6.99
N ALA A 139 -13.61 -7.22 -6.87
CA ALA A 139 -12.68 -7.20 -5.74
C ALA A 139 -13.40 -6.95 -4.42
N SER A 140 -14.37 -6.03 -4.40
CA SER A 140 -15.17 -5.70 -3.23
C SER A 140 -16.05 -6.86 -2.76
N ARG A 141 -16.80 -7.51 -3.67
CA ARG A 141 -17.65 -8.66 -3.32
C ARG A 141 -16.85 -9.86 -2.81
N ALA A 142 -15.63 -10.04 -3.33
CA ALA A 142 -14.75 -11.12 -2.92
C ALA A 142 -13.92 -10.79 -1.67
N ASN A 143 -14.01 -9.56 -1.13
CA ASN A 143 -13.10 -9.04 -0.10
C ASN A 143 -11.63 -9.33 -0.44
N ARG A 144 -11.26 -9.15 -1.70
CA ARG A 144 -9.93 -9.51 -2.17
C ARG A 144 -8.96 -8.37 -1.90
N LEU A 145 -7.78 -8.72 -1.40
CA LEU A 145 -6.66 -7.79 -1.31
C LEU A 145 -6.16 -7.46 -2.72
N VAL A 146 -5.99 -6.16 -2.97
CA VAL A 146 -5.63 -5.63 -4.29
C VAL A 146 -4.57 -4.55 -4.17
N ALA A 147 -3.72 -4.52 -5.18
CA ALA A 147 -2.71 -3.50 -5.36
C ALA A 147 -3.33 -2.28 -6.02
N ILE A 148 -2.99 -1.09 -5.52
CA ILE A 148 -3.44 0.18 -6.05
C ILE A 148 -2.22 1.04 -6.34
N ARG A 149 -2.26 1.69 -7.50
CA ARG A 149 -1.27 2.63 -7.99
C ARG A 149 -1.95 3.96 -8.21
N MET A 150 -1.43 5.00 -7.58
CA MET A 150 -1.83 6.38 -7.80
C MET A 150 -0.67 7.13 -8.45
N ALA A 151 -0.89 7.65 -9.65
CA ALA A 151 0.06 8.55 -10.30
C ALA A 151 -0.39 9.99 -10.04
N LEU A 152 0.49 10.83 -9.46
CA LEU A 152 0.16 12.24 -9.29
C LEU A 152 0.19 12.97 -10.64
N PRO A 153 -0.69 13.97 -10.87
CA PRO A 153 -0.78 14.69 -12.14
C PRO A 153 0.51 15.36 -12.61
N ASN A 154 1.41 15.69 -11.66
CA ASN A 154 2.68 16.34 -11.94
C ASN A 154 3.78 15.38 -12.43
N GLY A 155 3.45 14.11 -12.71
CA GLY A 155 4.32 13.15 -13.40
C GLY A 155 5.55 12.66 -12.63
N GLY A 156 5.88 13.25 -11.48
CA GLY A 156 7.11 12.99 -10.73
C GLY A 156 6.96 12.09 -9.50
N SER A 157 5.79 11.54 -9.20
CA SER A 157 5.63 10.62 -8.06
C SER A 157 4.53 9.60 -8.29
N ILE A 158 4.87 8.33 -8.01
CA ILE A 158 3.95 7.21 -8.06
C ILE A 158 3.83 6.64 -6.65
N SER A 159 2.61 6.61 -6.15
CA SER A 159 2.27 6.04 -4.84
C SER A 159 1.65 4.66 -5.00
N TYR A 160 2.10 3.70 -4.20
CA TYR A 160 1.56 2.35 -4.15
C TYR A 160 0.96 2.03 -2.79
N ALA A 161 -0.18 1.34 -2.81
CA ALA A 161 -0.88 0.88 -1.62
C ALA A 161 -1.45 -0.52 -1.84
N TYR A 162 -1.53 -1.31 -0.78
CA TYR A 162 -2.12 -2.64 -0.79
C TYR A 162 -3.20 -2.75 0.29
N GLY A 163 -4.37 -3.25 -0.08
CA GLY A 163 -5.50 -3.22 0.82
C GLY A 163 -6.79 -3.79 0.26
N TYR A 164 -7.86 -3.61 1.02
CA TYR A 164 -9.21 -3.98 0.64
C TYR A 164 -9.92 -2.84 -0.07
N ILE A 165 -10.59 -3.15 -1.16
CA ILE A 165 -11.51 -2.24 -1.85
C ILE A 165 -12.94 -2.54 -1.40
N SER A 166 -13.68 -1.50 -1.04
CA SER A 166 -15.12 -1.54 -0.81
C SER A 166 -15.80 -0.57 -1.76
N VAL A 167 -16.72 -1.05 -2.59
CA VAL A 167 -17.47 -0.21 -3.53
C VAL A 167 -18.90 -0.07 -3.04
N GLN A 168 -19.37 1.17 -2.97
CA GLN A 168 -20.79 1.43 -2.80
C GLN A 168 -21.49 1.21 -4.15
N GLU A 169 -22.24 0.11 -4.26
CA GLU A 169 -22.95 -0.25 -5.50
C GLU A 169 -24.14 0.68 -5.79
N THR A 170 -24.67 1.36 -4.76
CA THR A 170 -25.75 2.34 -4.92
C THR A 170 -25.20 3.68 -5.38
N PRO A 171 -25.57 4.17 -6.58
CA PRO A 171 -25.16 5.50 -7.04
C PRO A 171 -25.79 6.61 -6.18
N VAL A 172 -25.05 7.70 -6.01
CA VAL A 172 -25.58 8.94 -5.46
C VAL A 172 -26.12 9.77 -6.60
N VAL A 173 -27.44 10.03 -6.57
CA VAL A 173 -28.15 10.86 -7.54
C VAL A 173 -28.60 12.15 -6.86
N ALA A 174 -28.33 13.29 -7.50
CA ALA A 174 -28.80 14.59 -7.04
C ALA A 174 -29.27 15.43 -8.24
N SER A 175 -30.27 16.29 -8.02
CA SER A 175 -30.80 17.18 -9.07
C SER A 175 -29.70 18.14 -9.54
N ASN A 176 -29.56 18.30 -10.86
CA ASN A 176 -28.50 19.08 -11.51
C ASN A 176 -27.05 18.62 -11.19
N ALA A 177 -26.83 17.37 -10.80
CA ALA A 177 -25.50 16.83 -10.55
C ALA A 177 -25.25 15.53 -11.33
N VAL A 178 -23.99 15.26 -11.65
CA VAL A 178 -23.55 13.99 -12.24
C VAL A 178 -23.76 12.87 -11.22
N THR A 179 -24.25 11.72 -11.66
CA THR A 179 -24.37 10.54 -10.81
C THR A 179 -22.98 10.04 -10.41
N THR A 180 -22.73 9.89 -9.11
CA THR A 180 -21.42 9.48 -8.59
C THR A 180 -21.49 8.15 -7.85
N GLY A 181 -20.40 7.39 -7.90
CA GLY A 181 -20.13 6.23 -7.06
C GLY A 181 -19.04 6.55 -6.04
N LYS A 182 -19.05 5.81 -4.93
CA LYS A 182 -18.04 5.89 -3.88
C LYS A 182 -17.29 4.58 -3.75
N LEU A 183 -15.97 4.68 -3.60
CA LEU A 183 -15.08 3.55 -3.34
C LEU A 183 -14.21 3.89 -2.14
N THR A 184 -14.18 3.01 -1.15
CA THR A 184 -13.27 3.12 -0.01
C THR A 184 -12.18 2.07 -0.14
N LEU A 185 -10.93 2.51 -0.01
CA LEU A 185 -9.77 1.64 0.14
C LEU A 185 -9.35 1.65 1.59
N SER A 186 -9.25 0.48 2.22
CA SER A 186 -8.61 0.30 3.52
C SER A 186 -7.25 -0.36 3.32
N MET A 187 -6.19 0.31 3.77
CA MET A 187 -4.82 -0.13 3.53
C MET A 187 -4.30 -1.00 4.67
N LEU A 188 -3.58 -2.07 4.32
CA LEU A 188 -2.88 -2.88 5.32
C LEU A 188 -1.63 -2.20 5.85
N ARG A 189 -0.99 -1.35 5.03
CA ARG A 189 0.29 -0.71 5.32
C ARG A 189 0.38 0.72 4.80
N PRO A 190 1.30 1.53 5.35
CA PRO A 190 1.56 2.87 4.84
C PRO A 190 1.89 2.90 3.35
N ILE A 191 1.41 3.95 2.68
CA ILE A 191 1.66 4.19 1.26
C ILE A 191 3.16 4.41 1.04
N LYS A 192 3.70 3.75 0.02
CA LYS A 192 5.06 3.99 -0.46
C LYS A 192 5.01 4.86 -1.70
N THR A 193 5.74 5.98 -1.68
CA THR A 193 5.79 6.92 -2.80
C THR A 193 7.20 6.99 -3.32
N TYR A 194 7.34 6.76 -4.62
CA TYR A 194 8.61 6.80 -5.32
C TYR A 194 8.64 7.95 -6.30
N LYS A 195 9.81 8.58 -6.47
CA LYS A 195 10.05 9.64 -7.46
C LYS A 195 10.51 9.10 -8.81
#